data_AF-A0A317JMF0-F1
#
_entry.id   AF-A0A317JMF0-F1
#
_cell.length_a   1.000
_cell.length_b   1.000
_cell.length_c   1.000
_cell.angle_alpha   90.00
_cell.angle_beta   90.00
_cell.angle_gamma   90.00
#
_symmetry.space_group_name_H-M   'P 1'
#
loop_
_entity.id
_entity.type
_entity.pdbx_description
1 polymer ?
#
loop_
_entity_poly.entity_id
_entity_poly.type
_entity_poly.pdbx_seq_one_letter_code
_entity_poly.pdbx_strand_id
1 'polypeptide(L)' 'MKDLKTLNTKVRVQVLLHGDPDEAIDRKTIEGSQSFCTQIDIRYIENTGHFVAQDQPEVVNGLVLEFLKQADRQ' A
#
# COMPACT_ATOMS: atom_id res chain seq x y z
N MET A 1 8.59 -18.34 27.65
CA MET A 1 8.49 -16.96 27.11
C MET A 1 9.19 -16.97 25.77
N LYS A 2 8.48 -16.84 24.63
CA LYS A 2 9.14 -16.76 23.32
C LYS A 2 9.79 -15.38 23.21
N ASP A 3 11.09 -15.36 22.95
CA ASP A 3 11.88 -14.15 22.75
C ASP A 3 11.35 -13.43 21.50
N LEU A 4 10.66 -12.30 21.69
CA LEU A 4 10.10 -11.47 20.60
C LEU A 4 11.19 -10.73 19.80
N LYS A 5 12.48 -10.96 20.10
CA LYS A 5 13.63 -10.23 19.53
C LYS A 5 14.04 -10.68 18.12
N THR A 6 13.38 -11.64 17.48
CA THR A 6 13.83 -12.20 16.19
C THR A 6 12.72 -12.49 15.19
N LEU A 7 11.64 -11.70 15.18
CA LEU A 7 10.75 -11.63 14.00
C LEU A 7 11.05 -10.35 13.22
N ASN A 8 12.26 -10.25 12.68
CA ASN A 8 12.60 -9.28 11.63
C ASN A 8 12.02 -9.75 10.30
N THR A 9 10.74 -10.10 10.28
CA THR A 9 10.08 -10.67 9.11
C THR A 9 9.48 -9.51 8.33
N LYS A 10 10.32 -8.86 7.53
CA LYS A 10 9.83 -7.93 6.52
C LYS A 10 8.86 -8.67 5.60
N VAL A 11 7.73 -8.05 5.29
CA VAL A 11 6.72 -8.63 4.42
C VAL A 11 6.96 -8.21 2.98
N ARG A 12 6.63 -9.07 2.01
CA ARG A 12 6.59 -8.65 0.61
C ARG A 12 5.22 -8.04 0.32
N VAL A 13 5.18 -6.74 0.06
CA VAL A 13 3.98 -6.04 -0.41
C VAL A 13 4.27 -5.62 -1.84
N GLN A 14 3.36 -5.87 -2.78
CA GLN A 14 3.63 -5.45 -4.15
C GLN A 14 3.15 -4.03 -4.42
N VAL A 15 1.95 -3.67 -3.93
CA VAL A 15 1.38 -2.33 -4.10
C VAL A 15 0.66 -1.88 -2.82
N LEU A 16 0.79 -0.60 -2.49
CA LEU A 16 0.01 0.12 -1.47
C LEU A 16 -0.65 1.33 -2.14
N LEU A 17 -1.98 1.40 -2.07
CA LEU A 17 -2.77 2.52 -2.60
C LEU A 17 -3.17 3.44 -1.46
N HIS A 18 -2.95 4.75 -1.60
CA HIS A 18 -3.25 5.73 -0.57
C HIS A 18 -3.79 7.03 -1.17
N GLY A 19 -4.75 7.66 -0.51
CA GLY A 19 -5.31 8.94 -0.96
C GLY A 19 -4.43 10.12 -0.59
N ASP A 20 -4.41 11.16 -1.42
CA ASP A 20 -3.72 12.43 -1.11
C ASP A 20 -4.65 13.62 -1.43
N PRO A 21 -5.10 14.40 -0.42
CA PRO A 21 -4.79 14.27 1.01
C PRO A 21 -5.67 13.23 1.73
N ASP A 22 -5.08 12.45 2.66
CA ASP A 22 -5.79 11.61 3.64
C ASP A 22 -5.67 12.24 5.05
N GLU A 23 -6.81 12.53 5.68
CA GLU A 23 -6.86 13.11 7.04
C GLU A 23 -6.68 12.07 8.16
N ALA A 24 -6.87 10.78 7.87
CA ALA A 24 -6.74 9.71 8.85
C ALA A 24 -5.31 9.21 8.98
N ILE A 25 -4.57 9.15 7.86
CA ILE A 25 -3.18 8.66 7.82
C ILE A 25 -2.36 9.62 6.97
N ASP A 26 -1.28 10.16 7.54
CA ASP A 26 -0.42 11.09 6.81
C ASP A 26 0.57 10.38 5.86
N ARG A 27 1.06 11.14 4.89
CA ARG A 27 2.04 10.68 3.91
C ARG A 27 3.30 10.12 4.57
N LYS A 28 3.76 10.74 5.65
CA LYS A 28 4.95 10.30 6.39
C LYS A 28 4.79 8.90 6.97
N THR A 29 3.60 8.55 7.47
CA THR A 29 3.28 7.22 7.98
C THR A 29 3.31 6.19 6.86
N ILE A 30 2.76 6.53 5.70
CA ILE A 30 2.78 5.68 4.50
C ILE A 30 4.21 5.45 4.01
N GLU A 31 5.04 6.49 3.92
CA GLU A 31 6.45 6.37 3.57
C GLU A 31 7.22 5.53 4.60
N GLY A 32 6.90 5.66 5.89
CA GLY A 32 7.49 4.86 6.97
C GLY A 32 7.24 3.35 6.82
N SER A 33 6.13 2.95 6.16
CA SER A 33 5.78 1.54 5.92
C SER A 33 6.84 0.79 5.08
N GLN A 34 7.62 1.51 4.27
CA GLN A 34 8.70 0.94 3.45
C GLN A 34 9.75 0.21 4.29
N SER A 35 9.99 0.67 5.53
CA SER A 35 10.97 0.04 6.43
C SER A 35 10.59 -1.40 6.83
N PHE A 36 9.30 -1.74 6.77
CA PHE A 36 8.75 -3.05 7.13
C PHE A 36 8.55 -3.98 5.93
N CYS A 37 8.80 -3.49 4.71
CA CYS A 37 8.56 -4.24 3.50
C CYS A 37 9.89 -4.63 2.81
N THR A 38 9.96 -5.82 2.22
CA THR A 38 11.09 -6.22 1.36
C THR A 38 11.00 -5.58 -0.03
N GLN A 39 9.78 -5.28 -0.46
CA GLN A 39 9.41 -4.58 -1.67
C GLN A 39 8.08 -3.88 -1.35
N ILE A 40 7.84 -2.71 -1.94
CA ILE A 40 6.57 -1.99 -1.92
C ILE A 40 6.55 -0.95 -3.05
N ASP A 41 5.48 -0.88 -3.82
CA ASP A 41 5.16 0.23 -4.74
C ASP A 41 4.04 1.06 -4.11
N ILE A 42 4.30 2.32 -3.78
CA ILE A 42 3.32 3.22 -3.16
C ILE A 42 2.72 4.08 -4.26
N ARG A 43 1.40 3.99 -4.45
CA ARG A 43 0.65 4.82 -5.40
C ARG A 43 -0.27 5.76 -4.64
N TYR A 44 0.00 7.05 -4.78
CA TYR A 44 -0.87 8.10 -4.27
C TYR A 44 -1.98 8.38 -5.30
N ILE A 45 -3.22 8.42 -4.82
CA ILE A 45 -4.41 8.74 -5.61
C ILE A 45 -4.81 10.15 -5.22
N GLU A 46 -4.63 11.09 -6.14
CA GLU A 46 -4.91 12.50 -5.89
C GLU A 46 -6.41 12.76 -5.72
N ASN A 47 -6.77 13.75 -4.90
CA ASN A 47 -8.14 14.22 -4.69
C ASN A 47 -9.07 13.14 -4.09
N THR A 48 -8.55 12.31 -3.17
CA THR A 48 -9.33 11.36 -2.38
C THR A 48 -8.71 11.17 -1.00
N GLY A 49 -9.55 10.89 -0.01
CA GLY A 49 -9.12 10.68 1.37
C GLY A 49 -8.87 9.21 1.70
N HIS A 50 -9.28 8.83 2.91
CA HIS A 50 -8.99 7.50 3.44
C HIS A 50 -9.65 6.35 2.67
N PHE A 51 -10.89 6.56 2.23
CA PHE A 51 -11.70 5.52 1.58
C PHE A 51 -11.51 5.51 0.06
N VAL A 52 -10.26 5.41 -0.41
CA VAL A 52 -9.91 5.51 -1.84
C VAL A 52 -10.74 4.59 -2.75
N ALA A 53 -11.09 3.39 -2.29
CA ALA A 53 -11.88 2.44 -3.07
C ALA A 53 -13.36 2.85 -3.21
N GLN A 54 -13.88 3.66 -2.28
CA GLN A 54 -15.23 4.20 -2.33
C GLN A 54 -15.27 5.51 -3.12
N ASP A 55 -14.26 6.36 -2.93
CA ASP A 55 -14.17 7.67 -3.57
C ASP A 55 -13.81 7.56 -5.07
N GLN A 56 -12.90 6.66 -5.44
CA GLN A 56 -12.41 6.49 -6.81
C GLN A 56 -12.37 5.00 -7.23
N PRO A 57 -13.53 4.32 -7.31
CA PRO A 57 -13.60 2.88 -7.53
C PRO A 57 -12.98 2.45 -8.86
N GLU A 58 -13.15 3.21 -9.94
CA GLU A 58 -12.60 2.87 -11.25
C GLU A 58 -11.06 2.93 -11.26
N VAL A 59 -10.49 3.95 -10.62
CA VAL A 59 -9.05 4.13 -10.51
C VAL A 59 -8.44 3.00 -9.67
N VAL A 60 -9.00 2.76 -8.48
CA VAL A 60 -8.51 1.71 -7.58
C VAL A 60 -8.63 0.34 -8.21
N ASN A 61 -9.79 -0.01 -8.80
CA ASN A 61 -9.99 -1.30 -9.44
C ASN A 61 -9.07 -1.48 -10.65
N GLY A 62 -8.82 -0.41 -11.42
CA GLY A 62 -7.87 -0.41 -12.53
C GLY A 62 -6.45 -0.74 -12.08
N LEU A 63 -5.96 -0.07 -11.03
CA LEU A 63 -4.64 -0.31 -10.46
C LEU A 63 -4.50 -1.71 -9.86
N VAL A 64 -5.52 -2.19 -9.15
CA VAL A 64 -5.54 -3.56 -8.62
C VAL A 64 -5.51 -4.58 -9.75
N LEU A 65 -6.29 -4.39 -10.81
CA LEU A 65 -6.30 -5.30 -11.96
C LEU A 65 -4.97 -5.27 -12.73
N GLU A 66 -4.37 -4.10 -12.91
CA GLU A 66 -3.02 -3.97 -13.49
C GLU A 66 -2.01 -4.79 -12.68
N PHE A 67 -2.03 -4.63 -11.36
CA PHE A 67 -1.17 -5.37 -10.44
C PHE A 67 -1.36 -6.89 -10.58
N LEU A 68 -2.60 -7.38 -10.50
CA LEU A 68 -2.90 -8.82 -10.61
C LEU A 68 -2.41 -9.39 -11.95
N LYS A 69 -2.62 -8.67 -13.06
CA LYS A 69 -2.15 -9.07 -14.39
C LYS A 69 -0.63 -9.12 -14.49
N GLN A 70 0.10 -8.28 -13.76
CA GLN A 70 1.56 -8.33 -13.72
C GLN A 70 2.05 -9.52 -12.89
N ALA A 71 1.38 -9.83 -11.80
CA ALA A 71 1.70 -10.98 -10.94
C ALA A 71 1.54 -12.32 -11.68
N ASP A 72 0.50 -12.46 -12.51
CA ASP A 72 0.26 -13.69 -13.31
C ASP A 72 1.31 -13.93 -14.41
N ARG A 73 2.14 -12.93 -14.74
CA ARG A 73 3.19 -13.02 -15.77
C ARG A 73 4.58 -13.38 -15.20
N GLN A 74 4.70 -13.59 -13.89
CA GLN A 74 5.94 -13.98 -13.21
C GLN A 74 5.89 -15.45 -12.77
#